data_AF-A0A401P818-F1
#
_entry.id   AF-A0A401P818-F1
#
_cell.length_a   1.000
_cell.length_b   1.000
_cell.length_c   1.000
_cell.angle_alpha   90.00
_cell.angle_beta   90.00
_cell.angle_gamma   90.00
#
_symmetry.space_group_name_H-M   'P 1'
#
loop_
_entity.id
_entity.type
_entity.pdbx_description
1 polymer ?
#
loop_
_entity_poly.entity_id
_entity_poly.type
_entity_poly.pdbx_seq_one_letter_code
_entity_poly.pdbx_strand_id
1 'polypeptide(L)'
;MNCSYHLGNFSYGSICDFHCVKGLKLKGPVRLQCNESGQWTDQIPSCDVLRSLPPAAASQIYPGAIAAAVGLILLAGMVGTIVAMIRKKLKKEESDTTKLNSDSIGGTEDTFENPSFDSAGAGS
;
A
#
# COMPACT_ATOMS: atom_id res chain seq x y z
N MET A 1 -19.86 42.99 -15.02
CA MET A 1 -20.60 43.77 -14.00
C MET A 1 -20.78 45.18 -14.52
N ASN A 2 -21.90 45.81 -14.20
CA ASN A 2 -22.21 47.20 -14.54
C ASN A 2 -22.67 47.91 -13.28
N CYS A 3 -22.02 49.01 -12.90
CA CYS A 3 -22.33 49.73 -11.66
C CYS A 3 -22.71 51.18 -11.95
N SER A 4 -23.78 51.65 -11.32
CA SER A 4 -24.21 53.04 -11.32
C SER A 4 -23.95 53.69 -9.96
N TYR A 5 -23.23 54.81 -9.98
CA TYR A 5 -22.79 55.55 -8.80
C TYR A 5 -23.50 56.90 -8.76
N HIS A 6 -24.44 57.08 -7.82
CA HIS A 6 -25.23 58.32 -7.74
C HIS A 6 -24.54 59.43 -6.94
N LEU A 7 -23.65 59.10 -6.00
CA LEU A 7 -22.98 60.07 -5.12
C LEU A 7 -21.44 59.91 -5.10
N GLY A 8 -20.87 59.12 -6.02
CA GLY A 8 -19.43 58.84 -6.11
C GLY A 8 -19.12 57.32 -6.17
N ASN A 9 -17.90 56.95 -6.58
CA ASN A 9 -17.54 55.53 -6.68
C ASN A 9 -17.73 54.82 -5.33
N PHE A 10 -18.52 53.75 -5.34
CA PHE A 10 -18.86 52.93 -4.17
C PHE A 10 -19.59 53.68 -3.04
N SER A 11 -20.24 54.82 -3.35
CA SER A 11 -21.03 55.57 -2.38
C SER A 11 -22.28 54.81 -1.93
N TYR A 12 -22.89 55.23 -0.82
CA TYR A 12 -24.26 54.86 -0.48
C TYR A 12 -25.18 54.99 -1.70
N GLY A 13 -26.07 54.01 -1.88
CA GLY A 13 -27.01 53.98 -3.00
C GLY A 13 -26.38 53.55 -4.33
N SER A 14 -25.11 53.15 -4.36
CA SER A 14 -24.51 52.54 -5.56
C SER A 14 -25.20 51.22 -5.88
N ILE A 15 -25.51 50.98 -7.15
CA ILE A 15 -26.17 49.75 -7.62
C ILE A 15 -25.25 49.06 -8.62
N CYS A 16 -25.01 47.77 -8.44
CA CYS A 16 -24.21 46.95 -9.33
C CYS A 16 -25.01 45.75 -9.85
N ASP A 17 -25.13 45.66 -11.18
CA ASP A 17 -25.73 44.54 -11.90
C ASP A 17 -24.65 43.56 -12.39
N PHE A 18 -24.84 42.30 -12.06
CA PHE A 18 -23.93 41.20 -12.35
C PHE A 18 -24.44 40.36 -13.51
N HIS A 19 -23.52 40.09 -14.44
CA HIS A 19 -23.75 39.25 -15.60
C HIS A 19 -22.54 38.37 -15.82
N CYS A 20 -22.78 37.11 -16.17
CA CYS A 20 -21.72 36.19 -16.61
C CYS A 20 -21.57 36.23 -18.13
N VAL A 21 -20.38 35.90 -18.62
CA VAL A 21 -20.15 35.71 -20.05
C VAL A 21 -20.96 34.52 -20.58
N LYS A 22 -21.19 34.48 -21.90
CA LYS A 22 -21.98 33.42 -22.55
C LYS A 22 -21.42 32.03 -22.22
N GLY A 23 -22.28 31.11 -21.80
CA GLY A 23 -21.92 29.73 -21.42
C GLY A 23 -21.68 29.52 -19.91
N LEU A 24 -21.70 30.58 -19.12
CA LEU A 24 -21.66 30.54 -17.65
C LEU A 24 -23.03 30.92 -17.07
N LYS A 25 -23.38 30.34 -15.93
CA LYS A 25 -24.59 30.70 -15.17
C LYS A 25 -24.22 31.48 -13.92
N LEU A 26 -24.88 32.60 -13.71
CA LEU A 26 -24.74 33.38 -12.48
C LEU A 26 -25.36 32.60 -11.31
N LYS A 27 -24.60 32.50 -10.23
CA LYS A 27 -24.99 31.87 -8.97
C LYS A 27 -24.94 32.92 -7.87
N GLY A 28 -26.10 33.27 -7.35
CA GLY A 28 -26.27 34.34 -6.37
C GLY A 28 -27.10 35.51 -6.91
N PRO A 29 -27.07 36.66 -6.23
CA PRO A 29 -27.89 37.82 -6.56
C PRO A 29 -27.46 38.47 -7.88
N VAL A 30 -28.43 38.86 -8.70
CA VAL A 30 -28.18 39.58 -9.97
C VAL A 30 -27.78 41.03 -9.72
N ARG A 31 -28.25 41.63 -8.61
CA ARG A 31 -28.07 43.03 -8.28
C ARG A 31 -27.65 43.19 -6.83
N LEU A 32 -26.63 44.02 -6.59
CA LEU A 32 -26.22 44.45 -5.25
C LEU A 32 -26.37 45.95 -5.10
N GLN A 33 -26.74 46.40 -3.90
CA GLN A 33 -26.80 47.81 -3.55
C GLN A 33 -25.91 48.11 -2.34
N CYS A 34 -25.23 49.26 -2.35
CA CYS A 34 -24.45 49.75 -1.22
C CYS A 34 -25.39 50.43 -0.21
N ASN A 35 -25.46 49.91 1.01
CA ASN A 35 -26.29 50.41 2.10
C ASN A 35 -25.66 51.64 2.79
N GLU A 36 -26.40 52.26 3.71
CA GLU A 36 -25.97 53.45 4.45
C GLU A 36 -24.73 53.20 5.31
N SER A 37 -24.53 51.93 5.71
CA SER A 37 -23.36 51.48 6.46
C SER A 37 -22.14 51.19 5.57
N GLY A 38 -22.24 51.42 4.25
CA GLY A 38 -21.16 51.17 3.29
C GLY A 38 -20.96 49.69 2.94
N GLN A 39 -21.90 48.82 3.30
CA GLN A 39 -21.88 47.39 2.98
C GLN A 39 -22.83 47.05 1.82
N TRP A 40 -22.48 46.03 1.06
CA TRP A 40 -23.37 45.49 0.04
C TRP A 40 -24.54 44.74 0.67
N THR A 41 -25.72 44.83 0.05
CA THR A 41 -26.95 44.16 0.49
C THR A 41 -26.81 42.63 0.58
N ASP A 42 -25.89 42.05 -0.17
CA ASP A 42 -25.67 40.60 -0.23
C ASP A 42 -24.23 40.31 -0.70
N GLN A 43 -23.86 39.03 -0.68
CA GLN A 43 -22.57 38.53 -1.14
C GLN A 43 -22.41 38.66 -2.65
N ILE A 44 -21.16 38.79 -3.09
CA ILE A 44 -20.81 38.88 -4.51
C ILE A 44 -21.14 37.54 -5.20
N PRO A 45 -21.92 37.54 -6.30
CA PRO A 45 -22.29 36.32 -7.00
C PRO A 45 -21.09 35.69 -7.74
N SER A 46 -21.13 34.38 -7.95
CA SER A 46 -20.14 33.63 -8.75
C SER A 46 -20.68 33.25 -10.13
N CYS A 47 -19.77 32.98 -11.08
CA CYS A 47 -20.12 32.44 -12.38
C CYS A 47 -19.65 30.98 -12.47
N ASP A 48 -20.61 30.06 -12.54
CA ASP A 48 -20.33 28.64 -12.64
C ASP A 48 -20.51 28.17 -14.10
N VAL A 49 -19.61 27.31 -14.57
CA VAL A 49 -19.76 26.65 -15.88
C VAL A 49 -21.07 25.90 -15.88
N LEU A 50 -21.83 26.03 -16.96
CA LEU A 50 -22.94 25.13 -17.28
C LEU A 50 -22.37 23.73 -17.54
N ARG A 51 -21.88 23.08 -16.48
CA ARG A 51 -21.31 21.74 -16.54
C ARG A 51 -22.47 20.76 -16.57
N SER A 52 -23.04 20.57 -17.75
CA SER A 52 -23.62 19.27 -18.09
C SER A 52 -22.45 18.31 -18.36
N LEU A 53 -21.64 17.98 -17.35
CA LEU A 53 -20.77 16.82 -17.50
C LEU A 53 -21.68 15.60 -17.29
N PRO A 54 -21.89 14.74 -18.31
CA PRO A 54 -22.56 13.49 -18.07
C PRO A 54 -21.77 12.71 -17.00
N PRO A 55 -22.44 12.05 -16.04
CA PRO A 55 -21.77 11.26 -14.98
C PRO A 55 -20.98 10.04 -15.51
N ALA A 56 -20.71 9.95 -16.81
CA ALA A 56 -20.09 8.79 -17.46
C ALA A 56 -18.54 8.76 -17.39
N ALA A 57 -17.89 9.71 -16.70
CA ALA A 57 -16.44 9.71 -16.53
C ALA A 57 -15.98 9.25 -15.13
N ALA A 58 -16.86 8.62 -14.35
CA ALA A 58 -16.47 7.91 -13.14
C ALA A 58 -15.91 6.53 -13.54
N SER A 59 -14.60 6.48 -13.76
CA SER A 59 -13.72 5.31 -13.64
C SER A 59 -14.23 3.97 -14.20
N GLN A 60 -13.85 3.68 -15.45
CA GLN A 60 -13.75 2.30 -15.94
C GLN A 60 -12.58 1.62 -15.21
N ILE A 61 -12.85 0.95 -14.08
CA ILE A 61 -11.94 -0.06 -13.54
C ILE A 61 -12.04 -1.28 -14.46
N TYR A 62 -11.12 -1.36 -15.41
CA TYR A 62 -10.98 -2.45 -16.38
C TYR A 62 -10.86 -3.81 -15.64
N PRO A 63 -11.78 -4.78 -15.85
CA PRO A 63 -11.66 -6.12 -15.26
C PRO A 63 -10.57 -7.01 -15.90
N GLY A 64 -9.79 -6.49 -16.86
CA GLY A 64 -8.83 -7.27 -17.65
C GLY A 64 -7.49 -7.60 -16.97
N ALA A 65 -7.12 -6.92 -15.87
CA ALA A 65 -5.80 -7.08 -15.27
C ALA A 65 -5.75 -8.02 -14.04
N ILE A 66 -6.89 -8.35 -13.43
CA ILE A 66 -6.93 -9.12 -12.17
C ILE A 66 -6.72 -10.63 -12.42
N ALA A 67 -7.15 -11.14 -13.57
CA ALA A 67 -7.08 -12.57 -13.88
C ALA A 67 -5.64 -13.11 -13.95
N ALA A 68 -4.69 -12.31 -14.45
CA ALA A 68 -3.28 -12.73 -14.57
C ALA A 68 -2.58 -12.86 -13.21
N ALA A 69 -2.89 -11.98 -12.25
CA ALA A 69 -2.26 -11.99 -10.93
C ALA A 69 -2.65 -13.22 -10.09
N VAL A 70 -3.92 -13.62 -10.13
CA VAL A 70 -4.43 -14.78 -9.37
C VAL A 70 -3.79 -16.08 -9.88
N GLY A 71 -3.62 -16.22 -11.20
CA GLY A 71 -2.94 -17.38 -11.79
C GLY A 71 -1.50 -17.54 -11.32
N LEU A 72 -0.72 -16.45 -11.29
CA LEU A 72 0.67 -16.47 -10.85
C LEU A 72 0.84 -16.83 -9.37
N ILE A 73 -0.07 -16.33 -8.50
CA ILE A 73 -0.04 -16.64 -7.06
C ILE A 73 -0.26 -18.14 -6.82
N LEU A 74 -1.22 -18.76 -7.51
CA LEU A 74 -1.50 -20.19 -7.37
C LEU A 74 -0.32 -21.05 -7.86
N LEU A 75 0.28 -20.70 -9.00
CA LEU A 75 1.44 -21.43 -9.54
C LEU A 75 2.67 -21.32 -8.62
N ALA A 76 2.97 -20.11 -8.12
CA ALA A 76 4.07 -19.91 -7.17
C ALA A 76 3.83 -20.68 -5.86
N GLY A 77 2.59 -20.73 -5.39
CA GLY A 77 2.18 -21.52 -4.23
C GLY A 77 2.46 -23.02 -4.40
N MET A 78 2.09 -23.60 -5.55
CA MET A 78 2.35 -25.01 -5.84
C MET A 78 3.85 -25.33 -5.94
N VAL A 79 4.65 -24.48 -6.59
CA VAL A 79 6.10 -24.67 -6.65
C VAL A 79 6.71 -24.61 -5.24
N GLY A 80 6.28 -23.67 -4.41
CA GLY A 80 6.73 -23.54 -3.02
C GLY A 80 6.43 -24.77 -2.16
N THR A 81 5.24 -25.36 -2.27
CA THR A 81 4.88 -26.58 -1.51
C THR A 81 5.68 -27.79 -1.98
N ILE A 82 5.88 -27.97 -3.29
CA ILE A 82 6.71 -29.04 -3.85
C ILE A 82 8.15 -28.94 -3.33
N VAL A 83 8.74 -27.75 -3.38
CA VAL A 83 10.10 -27.50 -2.84
C VAL A 83 10.16 -27.77 -1.34
N ALA A 84 9.14 -27.37 -0.58
CA ALA A 84 9.08 -27.65 0.86
C ALA A 84 8.96 -29.15 1.16
N MET A 85 8.19 -29.90 0.35
CA MET A 85 8.07 -31.36 0.48
C MET A 85 9.38 -32.06 0.13
N ILE A 86 10.08 -31.63 -0.92
CA ILE A 86 11.40 -32.14 -1.29
C ILE A 86 12.40 -31.85 -0.16
N ARG A 87 12.47 -30.61 0.34
CA ARG A 87 13.35 -30.25 1.47
C ARG A 87 13.03 -31.06 2.73
N LYS A 88 11.75 -31.26 3.05
CA LYS A 88 11.31 -32.11 4.17
C LYS A 88 11.69 -33.58 3.97
N LYS A 89 11.58 -34.09 2.74
CA LYS A 89 11.98 -35.47 2.40
C LYS A 89 13.49 -35.66 2.48
N LEU A 90 14.29 -34.71 1.97
CA LEU A 90 15.75 -34.72 2.09
C LEU A 90 16.21 -34.64 3.56
N LYS A 91 15.57 -33.77 4.36
CA LYS A 91 15.86 -33.66 5.80
C LYS A 91 15.40 -34.88 6.60
N LYS A 92 14.37 -35.58 6.14
CA LYS A 92 13.91 -36.83 6.74
C LYS A 92 14.84 -37.99 6.40
N GLU A 93 15.33 -38.06 5.16
CA GLU A 93 16.39 -38.99 4.74
C GLU A 93 17.64 -38.83 5.61
N GLU A 94 18.12 -37.60 5.81
CA GLU A 94 19.25 -37.33 6.71
C GLU A 94 18.98 -37.79 8.16
N SER A 95 17.75 -37.67 8.66
CA SER A 95 17.35 -38.11 10.00
C SER A 95 17.22 -39.64 10.16
N ASP A 96 16.94 -40.39 9.07
CA ASP A 96 16.89 -41.86 9.09
C ASP A 96 18.28 -42.47 8.80
N THR A 97 19.06 -41.89 7.88
CA THR A 97 20.45 -42.31 7.59
C THR A 97 21.39 -42.05 8.79
N THR A 98 21.19 -40.95 9.53
CA THR A 98 21.97 -40.67 10.76
C THR A 98 21.67 -41.70 11.86
N LYS A 99 20.50 -42.33 11.87
CA LYS A 99 20.18 -43.39 12.85
C LYS A 99 20.79 -44.75 12.49
N LEU A 100 21.02 -45.04 11.20
CA LEU A 100 21.54 -46.33 10.75
C LEU A 100 23.07 -46.45 10.74
N ASN A 101 23.82 -45.35 10.84
CA ASN A 101 25.30 -45.40 10.88
C ASN A 101 25.88 -45.54 12.31
N SER A 102 25.03 -45.58 13.34
CA SER A 102 25.49 -45.72 14.73
C SER A 102 25.59 -47.17 15.24
N ASP A 103 25.09 -48.14 14.46
CA ASP A 103 25.09 -49.56 14.83
C ASP A 103 25.77 -50.41 13.75
N SER A 104 27.05 -50.74 13.95
CA SER A 104 27.88 -51.83 13.34
C SER A 104 29.12 -51.34 12.56
N ILE A 105 30.35 -51.85 12.69
CA ILE A 105 31.00 -52.93 13.46
C ILE A 105 32.52 -52.66 13.40
N GLY A 106 33.26 -53.05 14.44
CA GLY A 106 34.71 -53.30 14.35
C GLY A 106 35.12 -54.33 15.39
N GLY A 107 34.91 -55.62 15.09
CA GLY A 107 35.33 -56.73 15.93
C GLY A 107 36.81 -57.07 15.77
N THR A 108 37.42 -57.44 16.90
CA THR A 108 38.52 -58.39 17.15
C THR A 108 39.85 -58.21 16.43
N GLU A 109 40.93 -58.02 17.21
CA GLU A 109 42.12 -58.86 17.07
C GLU A 109 42.80 -58.96 18.45
N ASP A 110 42.79 -60.16 19.02
CA ASP A 110 43.54 -60.49 20.22
C ASP A 110 45.03 -60.49 19.87
N THR A 111 45.83 -59.65 20.52
CA THR A 111 47.28 -59.86 20.61
C THR A 111 47.68 -59.80 22.08
N PHE A 112 48.04 -60.98 22.56
CA PHE A 112 48.64 -61.24 23.85
C PHE A 112 50.14 -60.93 23.78
N GLU A 113 50.67 -60.07 24.67
CA GLU A 113 51.99 -60.26 25.32
C GLU A 113 52.22 -59.23 26.45
N ASN A 114 52.36 -59.75 27.68
CA ASN A 114 53.07 -59.17 28.84
C ASN A 114 54.60 -59.26 28.56
N PRO A 115 55.56 -58.70 29.33
CA PRO A 115 55.50 -58.01 30.63
C PRO A 115 56.36 -56.71 30.70
N SER A 116 56.20 -55.89 31.74
CA SER A 116 57.36 -55.16 32.28
C SER A 116 57.29 -55.04 33.80
N PHE A 117 58.30 -55.64 34.39
CA PHE A 117 58.75 -55.56 35.76
C PHE A 117 59.28 -54.15 36.02
N ASP A 118 58.88 -53.54 37.15
CA ASP A 118 59.86 -52.91 38.01
C ASP A 118 59.40 -52.93 39.46
N SER A 119 60.27 -53.47 40.30
CA SER A 119 60.17 -53.51 41.76
C SER A 119 61.14 -52.48 42.33
N ALA A 120 60.66 -51.61 43.21
CA ALA A 120 61.43 -51.01 44.30
C ALA A 120 60.38 -50.65 45.38
N GLY A 121 60.33 -51.29 46.56
CA GLY A 121 61.39 -51.31 47.58
C GLY A 121 61.28 -50.01 48.39
N ALA A 122 60.46 -49.96 49.45
CA ALA A 122 60.78 -50.30 50.84
C ALA A 122 61.54 -49.19 51.61
N GLY A 123 61.03 -48.87 52.80
CA GLY A 123 61.70 -48.11 53.88
C GLY A 123 61.55 -46.59 53.77
N SER A 124 61.24 -45.83 54.82
CA SER A 124 61.30 -46.05 56.28
C SER A 124 60.33 -45.10 56.98
#